data_AF-A0AAD8HHB6-F1
#
_entry.id   AF-A0AAD8HHB6-F1
#
_cell.length_a   1.000
_cell.length_b   1.000
_cell.length_c   1.000
_cell.angle_alpha   90.00
_cell.angle_beta   90.00
_cell.angle_gamma   90.00
#
_symmetry.space_group_name_H-M   'P 1'
#
loop_
_entity.id
_entity.type
_entity.pdbx_description
1 polymer ?
#
loop_
_entity_poly.entity_id
_entity_poly.type
_entity_poly.pdbx_seq_one_letter_code
_entity_poly.pdbx_strand_id
1 'polypeptide(L)'
;MNNIHVDWLNKFLEHMWPYLDKAICKTTKNIAKPIIAEQIPKYKIESVEFEALTLGSLPPTFYGMKVYVTDEKELIMEPALKWAGNPNVTVAVKAYGLKATVQVVDLQVFASP
;
A
#
# COMPACT_ATOMS: atom_id res chain seq x y z
N MET A 1 -28.22 -6.37 9.44
CA MET A 1 -27.36 -5.38 8.76
C MET A 1 -27.31 -5.76 7.29
N ASN A 2 -27.85 -4.93 6.41
CA ASN A 2 -27.85 -5.20 4.99
C ASN A 2 -26.43 -4.97 4.45
N ASN A 3 -25.76 -6.03 3.99
CA ASN A 3 -24.52 -5.89 3.26
C ASN A 3 -24.81 -5.16 1.94
N ILE A 4 -24.37 -3.91 1.84
CA ILE A 4 -24.43 -3.16 0.58
C ILE A 4 -23.42 -3.82 -0.35
N HIS A 5 -23.89 -4.38 -1.46
CA HIS A 5 -23.02 -4.81 -2.55
C HIS A 5 -22.38 -3.57 -3.18
N VAL A 6 -21.07 -3.41 -2.97
CA VAL A 6 -20.25 -2.26 -3.39
C VAL A 6 -19.52 -2.52 -4.71
N ASP A 7 -20.12 -3.32 -5.60
CA ASP A 7 -19.50 -3.75 -6.85
C ASP A 7 -19.14 -2.58 -7.79
N TRP A 8 -19.91 -1.49 -7.74
CA TRP A 8 -19.59 -0.27 -8.49
C TRP A 8 -18.27 0.35 -8.03
N LEU A 9 -17.98 0.31 -6.72
CA LEU A 9 -16.74 0.85 -6.16
C LEU A 9 -15.55 -0.02 -6.55
N ASN A 10 -15.74 -1.34 -6.58
CA ASN A 10 -14.72 -2.27 -7.07
C ASN A 10 -14.37 -2.01 -8.55
N LYS A 11 -15.38 -1.84 -9.42
CA LYS A 11 -15.17 -1.50 -10.84
C LYS A 11 -14.46 -0.15 -11.01
N PHE A 12 -14.87 0.85 -10.24
CA PHE A 12 -14.20 2.15 -10.25
C PHE A 12 -12.73 2.01 -9.85
N LEU A 13 -12.45 1.26 -8.78
CA LEU A 13 -11.10 1.03 -8.31
C LEU A 13 -10.25 0.29 -9.34
N GLU A 14 -10.78 -0.74 -10.01
CA GLU A 14 -10.08 -1.48 -11.08
C GLU A 14 -9.58 -0.53 -12.18
N HIS A 15 -10.42 0.41 -12.63
CA HIS A 15 -10.02 1.40 -13.63
C HIS A 15 -8.98 2.39 -13.10
N MET A 16 -9.05 2.75 -11.82
CA MET A 16 -8.13 3.70 -11.19
C MET A 16 -6.79 3.07 -10.77
N TRP A 17 -6.75 1.75 -10.59
CA TRP A 17 -5.64 1.05 -9.95
C TRP A 17 -4.26 1.35 -10.56
N PRO A 18 -4.07 1.38 -11.90
CA PRO A 18 -2.76 1.69 -12.48
C PRO A 18 -2.23 3.09 -12.13
N TYR A 19 -3.13 4.04 -11.83
CA TYR A 19 -2.78 5.39 -11.41
C TYR A 19 -2.52 5.45 -9.91
N LEU A 20 -3.34 4.74 -9.13
CA LEU A 20 -3.17 4.63 -7.67
C LEU A 20 -1.86 3.94 -7.32
N ASP A 21 -1.50 2.84 -7.99
CA ASP A 21 -0.21 2.16 -7.80
C ASP A 21 0.95 3.16 -7.96
N LYS A 22 0.97 3.92 -9.06
CA LYS A 22 2.01 4.94 -9.32
C LYS A 22 2.03 6.03 -8.24
N ALA A 23 0.86 6.54 -7.85
CA ALA A 23 0.74 7.60 -6.87
C ALA A 23 1.19 7.13 -5.48
N ILE A 24 0.73 5.96 -5.05
CA ILE A 24 1.10 5.35 -3.76
C ILE A 24 2.60 5.07 -3.75
N CYS A 25 3.14 4.42 -4.78
CA CYS A 25 4.58 4.12 -4.86
C CYS A 25 5.45 5.39 -4.81
N LYS A 26 5.02 6.48 -5.47
CA LYS A 26 5.70 7.78 -5.38
C LYS A 26 5.65 8.34 -3.96
N THR A 27 4.48 8.31 -3.33
CA THR A 27 4.29 8.78 -1.94
C THR A 27 5.11 7.95 -0.96
N THR A 28 5.10 6.62 -1.07
CA THR A 28 5.92 5.71 -0.26
C THR A 28 7.40 6.03 -0.38
N LYS A 29 7.93 6.23 -1.59
CA LYS A 29 9.33 6.64 -1.79
C LYS A 29 9.64 7.99 -1.10
N ASN A 30 8.75 8.96 -1.23
CA ASN A 30 8.92 10.28 -0.63
C ASN A 30 8.92 10.24 0.91
N ILE A 31 8.05 9.40 1.51
CA ILE A 31 7.99 9.19 2.96
C ILE A 31 9.19 8.39 3.46
N ALA A 32 9.57 7.31 2.76
CA ALA A 32 10.65 6.43 3.17
C ALA A 32 12.03 7.11 3.08
N LYS A 33 12.24 8.01 2.11
CA LYS A 33 13.53 8.68 1.88
C LYS A 33 14.11 9.37 3.13
N PRO A 34 13.40 10.28 3.84
CA PRO A 34 13.92 10.89 5.05
C PRO A 34 14.13 9.86 6.18
N ILE A 35 13.22 8.90 6.35
CA ILE A 35 13.33 7.85 7.38
C ILE A 35 14.61 7.02 7.17
N ILE A 36 14.87 6.60 5.93
CA ILE A 36 16.09 5.87 5.56
C ILE A 36 17.32 6.72 5.81
N ALA A 37 17.30 7.99 5.39
CA ALA A 37 18.43 8.90 5.54
C ALA A 37 18.86 9.07 7.01
N GLU A 38 17.91 9.09 7.95
CA GLU A 38 18.20 9.13 9.39
C GLU A 38 18.87 7.85 9.90
N GLN A 39 18.59 6.69 9.31
CA GLN A 39 19.16 5.41 9.75
C GLN A 39 20.53 5.12 9.12
N ILE A 40 20.84 5.69 7.95
CA ILE A 40 22.10 5.49 7.22
C ILE A 40 23.34 5.70 8.13
N PRO A 41 23.49 6.85 8.85
CA PRO A 41 24.65 7.08 9.72
C PRO A 41 24.72 6.11 10.89
N LYS A 42 23.57 5.76 11.47
CA LYS A 42 23.47 4.90 12.67
C LYS A 42 24.03 3.51 12.42
N TYR A 43 23.78 2.95 11.25
CA TYR A 43 24.18 1.59 10.90
C TYR A 43 25.38 1.52 9.95
N LYS A 44 26.02 2.67 9.65
CA LYS A 44 27.14 2.77 8.68
C LYS A 44 26.80 2.15 7.32
N ILE A 45 25.56 2.34 6.88
CA ILE A 45 25.07 1.90 5.56
C ILE A 45 25.51 2.95 4.52
N GLU A 46 25.80 2.54 3.30
CA GLU A 46 26.15 3.44 2.19
C GLU A 46 24.89 3.95 1.48
N SER A 47 23.97 3.04 1.12
CA SER A 47 22.65 3.40 0.59
C SER A 47 21.59 2.33 0.84
N VAL A 48 20.33 2.78 0.86
CA VAL A 48 19.14 1.92 0.80
C VAL A 48 18.23 2.47 -0.28
N GLU A 49 17.90 1.65 -1.27
CA GLU A 49 17.19 2.07 -2.48
C GLU A 49 16.12 1.07 -2.88
N PHE A 50 14.98 1.56 -3.37
CA PHE A 50 13.99 0.72 -4.03
C PHE A 50 14.45 0.43 -5.46
N GLU A 51 14.80 -0.82 -5.75
CA GLU A 51 15.06 -1.29 -7.13
C GLU A 51 13.76 -1.54 -7.89
N ALA A 52 12.75 -2.07 -7.19
CA ALA A 52 11.40 -2.21 -7.68
C ALA A 52 10.42 -1.79 -6.59
N LEU A 53 9.37 -1.07 -6.98
CA LEU A 53 8.25 -0.74 -6.09
C LEU A 53 6.99 -0.60 -6.93
N THR A 54 6.15 -1.64 -6.88
CA THR A 54 4.77 -1.67 -7.38
C THR A 54 3.93 -2.52 -6.45
N LEU A 55 2.67 -2.14 -6.28
CA LEU A 55 1.65 -2.90 -5.56
C LEU A 55 1.07 -4.05 -6.41
N GLY A 56 1.46 -4.14 -7.68
CA GLY A 56 0.99 -5.17 -8.62
C GLY A 56 -0.26 -4.75 -9.39
N SER A 57 -0.81 -5.72 -10.13
CA SER A 57 -1.94 -5.51 -11.04
C SER A 57 -3.29 -5.82 -10.41
N LEU A 58 -3.31 -6.42 -9.21
CA LEU A 58 -4.52 -6.86 -8.53
C LEU A 58 -4.94 -5.82 -7.47
N PRO A 59 -6.03 -5.05 -7.67
CA PRO A 59 -6.52 -4.12 -6.65
C PRO A 59 -7.15 -4.84 -5.46
N PRO A 60 -7.29 -4.17 -4.29
CA PRO A 60 -8.11 -4.68 -3.19
C PRO A 60 -9.59 -4.78 -3.60
N THR A 61 -10.31 -5.69 -2.96
CA THR A 61 -11.75 -5.87 -3.14
C THR A 61 -12.49 -5.45 -1.88
N PHE A 62 -13.43 -4.53 -2.03
CA PHE A 62 -14.40 -4.22 -1.00
C PHE A 62 -15.53 -5.24 -1.04
N TYR A 63 -15.83 -5.87 0.10
CA TYR A 63 -16.89 -6.88 0.21
C TYR A 63 -18.03 -6.44 1.13
N GLY A 64 -17.93 -5.27 1.74
CA GLY A 64 -18.98 -4.68 2.55
C GLY A 64 -18.63 -3.26 2.96
N MET A 65 -19.63 -2.54 3.46
CA MET A 65 -19.47 -1.18 3.98
C MET A 65 -20.56 -0.92 5.01
N LYS A 66 -20.17 -0.49 6.21
CA LYS A 66 -21.10 0.08 7.20
C LYS A 66 -21.11 1.60 7.01
N VAL A 67 -22.30 2.18 7.07
CA VAL A 67 -22.48 3.63 6.89
C VAL A 67 -23.31 4.15 8.06
N TYR A 68 -22.81 5.16 8.74
CA TYR A 68 -23.48 5.82 9.84
C TYR A 68 -23.66 7.30 9.51
N VAL A 69 -24.88 7.78 9.69
CA VAL A 69 -25.20 9.21 9.65
C VAL A 69 -25.20 9.67 11.10
N THR A 70 -24.42 10.71 11.39
CA THR A 70 -24.36 11.28 12.74
C THR A 70 -25.22 12.54 12.83
N ASP A 71 -25.63 12.90 14.04
CA ASP A 71 -26.35 14.15 14.30
C ASP A 71 -25.47 15.39 14.02
N GLU A 72 -24.15 15.20 13.90
CA GLU A 72 -23.15 16.24 13.63
C GLU A 72 -23.00 16.57 12.13
N LYS A 73 -23.92 16.10 11.28
CA LYS A 73 -23.86 16.23 9.81
C LYS A 73 -22.62 15.57 9.19
N GLU A 74 -22.08 14.55 9.86
CA GLU A 74 -21.00 13.73 9.33
C GLU A 74 -21.53 12.42 8.75
N LEU A 75 -20.81 11.90 7.77
CA LEU A 75 -21.04 10.58 7.19
C LEU A 75 -19.82 9.71 7.48
N ILE A 76 -19.98 8.72 8.36
CA ILE A 76 -18.92 7.77 8.67
C ILE A 76 -19.11 6.55 7.78
N MET A 77 -18.06 6.20 7.05
CA MET A 77 -18.02 5.03 6.17
C MET A 77 -16.93 4.09 6.63
N GLU A 78 -17.30 2.87 7.01
CA GLU A 78 -16.37 1.82 7.43
C GLU A 78 -16.34 0.70 6.37
N PRO A 79 -15.38 0.73 5.44
CA PRO A 79 -15.26 -0.29 4.41
C PRO A 79 -14.64 -1.58 4.96
N ALA A 80 -15.19 -2.71 4.53
CA ALA A 80 -14.58 -4.03 4.72
C ALA A 80 -13.87 -4.42 3.42
N LEU A 81 -12.55 -4.65 3.49
CA LEU A 81 -11.71 -4.91 2.33
C LEU A 81 -10.81 -6.12 2.52
N LYS A 82 -10.50 -6.79 1.42
CA LYS A 82 -9.48 -7.82 1.33
C LYS A 82 -8.57 -7.52 0.15
N TRP A 83 -7.31 -7.83 0.28
CA TRP A 83 -6.34 -7.64 -0.78
C TRP A 83 -5.37 -8.80 -0.79
N ALA A 84 -5.35 -9.57 -1.86
CA ALA A 84 -4.31 -10.54 -2.16
C ALA A 84 -3.57 -10.02 -3.39
N GLY A 85 -2.62 -9.13 -3.16
CA GLY A 85 -1.87 -8.45 -4.21
C GLY A 85 -0.69 -9.28 -4.69
N ASN A 86 -0.21 -8.95 -5.89
CA ASN A 86 1.03 -9.46 -6.48
C ASN A 86 2.09 -8.34 -6.54
N PRO A 87 2.49 -7.76 -5.39
CA PRO A 87 3.43 -6.65 -5.41
C PRO A 87 4.82 -7.11 -5.83
N ASN A 88 5.62 -6.15 -6.29
CA ASN A 88 7.06 -6.32 -6.44
C ASN A 88 7.74 -5.16 -5.72
N VAL A 89 8.18 -5.44 -4.48
CA VAL A 89 8.90 -4.49 -3.63
C VAL A 89 10.29 -5.05 -3.39
N THR A 90 11.28 -4.56 -4.11
CA THR A 90 12.68 -4.96 -3.96
C THR A 90 13.49 -3.78 -3.43
N VAL A 91 14.14 -4.00 -2.30
CA VAL A 91 15.00 -3.02 -1.65
C VAL A 91 16.43 -3.54 -1.68
N ALA A 92 17.36 -2.71 -2.17
CA ALA A 92 18.78 -2.96 -2.09
C ALA A 92 19.39 -2.18 -0.93
N VAL A 93 20.26 -2.83 -0.17
CA VAL A 93 21.09 -2.21 0.87
C VAL A 93 22.55 -2.39 0.47
N LYS A 94 23.31 -1.29 0.44
CA LYS A 94 24.75 -1.29 0.22
C LYS A 94 25.46 -0.92 1.51
N ALA A 95 26.41 -1.73 1.95
CA ALA A 95 27.24 -1.45 3.12
C ALA A 95 28.55 -2.25 3.05
N TYR A 96 29.66 -1.63 3.43
CA TYR A 96 30.98 -2.27 3.50
C TYR A 96 31.41 -2.92 2.17
N GLY A 97 31.06 -2.30 1.03
CA GLY A 97 31.33 -2.84 -0.31
C GLY A 97 30.47 -4.05 -0.71
N LEU A 98 29.49 -4.46 0.11
CA LEU A 98 28.52 -5.51 -0.21
C LEU A 98 27.18 -4.89 -0.62
N LYS A 99 26.46 -5.56 -1.53
CA LYS A 99 25.08 -5.25 -1.91
C LYS A 99 24.20 -6.45 -1.60
N ALA A 100 23.25 -6.27 -0.69
CA ALA A 100 22.20 -7.25 -0.40
C ALA A 100 20.86 -6.74 -0.93
N THR A 101 20.00 -7.64 -1.40
CA THR A 101 18.63 -7.32 -1.81
C THR A 101 17.63 -8.11 -0.99
N VAL A 102 16.52 -7.47 -0.64
CA VAL A 102 15.37 -8.10 0.00
C VAL A 102 14.16 -7.79 -0.86
N GLN A 103 13.37 -8.82 -1.15
CA GLN A 103 12.14 -8.69 -1.91
C GLN A 103 10.95 -9.13 -1.05
N VAL A 104 9.92 -8.31 -1.00
CA VAL A 104 8.61 -8.72 -0.50
C VAL A 104 7.81 -9.27 -1.66
N VAL A 105 7.38 -10.52 -1.50
CA VAL A 105 6.46 -11.23 -2.40
C VAL A 105 5.18 -11.54 -1.63
N ASP A 106 4.08 -11.70 -2.36
CA ASP A 106 2.78 -12.13 -1.84
C ASP A 106 2.28 -11.35 -0.62
N LEU A 107 1.56 -10.25 -0.88
CA LEU A 107 0.97 -9.42 0.17
C LEU A 107 -0.52 -9.73 0.32
N GLN A 108 -0.89 -10.14 1.53
CA GLN A 108 -2.28 -10.33 1.91
C GLN A 108 -2.66 -9.37 3.04
N VAL A 109 -3.73 -8.59 2.81
CA VAL A 109 -4.27 -7.63 3.78
C VAL A 109 -5.76 -7.84 3.90
N PHE A 110 -6.25 -7.84 5.13
CA PHE A 110 -7.68 -7.88 5.43
C PHE A 110 -7.99 -6.74 6.40
N ALA A 111 -9.06 -6.01 6.14
CA ALA A 111 -9.64 -5.08 7.10
C ALA A 111 -11.14 -5.34 7.19
N SER A 112 -11.64 -5.40 8.43
CA SER A 112 -13.05 -5.48 8.75
C SER A 112 -13.38 -4.39 9.79
N PRO A 113 -14.53 -3.72 9.65
CA PRO A 113 -15.15 -2.94 10.72
C PRO A 113 -15.71 -3.83 11.85
#